data_AF-A0A0N0K373-F1
#
_entry.id   AF-A0A0N0K373-F1
#
_cell.length_a   1.000
_cell.length_b   1.000
_cell.length_c   1.000
_cell.angle_alpha   90.00
_cell.angle_beta   90.00
_cell.angle_gamma   90.00
#
_symmetry.space_group_name_H-M   'P 1'
#
loop_
_entity.id
_entity.type
_entity.pdbx_description
1 polymer ?
#
loop_
_entity_poly.entity_id
_entity_poly.type
_entity_poly.pdbx_seq_one_letter_code
_entity_poly.pdbx_strand_id
1 'polypeptide(L)'
;MLGAVHLLWVAKGLARRECGDAAGACAALATRIDDYWNTAYWLGVGPAWLGCGVLAVAVLAGRSAYPRWTVIANPAVSLLVAPLLADVPAPFGAPLVGGDANLFIALFFLVSVIVTWRARPVGKA
;
A
#
# COMPACT_ATOMS: atom_id res chain seq x y z
N MET A 1 10.09 -3.77 -2.22
CA MET A 1 9.70 -3.28 -0.88
C MET A 1 8.46 -3.99 -0.35
N LEU A 2 7.32 -4.00 -1.06
CA LEU A 2 6.09 -4.67 -0.60
C LEU A 2 6.26 -6.18 -0.29
N GLY A 3 7.06 -6.92 -1.06
CA GLY A 3 7.33 -8.34 -0.75
C GLY A 3 8.05 -8.57 0.59
N ALA A 4 8.92 -7.65 1.02
CA ALA A 4 9.58 -7.73 2.32
C ALA A 4 8.57 -7.47 3.46
N VAL A 5 7.62 -6.55 3.25
CA VAL A 5 6.52 -6.25 4.17
C VAL A 5 5.61 -7.48 4.36
N HIS A 6 5.36 -8.26 3.30
CA HIS A 6 4.59 -9.51 3.38
C HIS A 6 5.33 -10.60 4.17
N LEU A 7 6.63 -10.78 3.93
CA LEU A 7 7.46 -11.73 4.70
C LEU A 7 7.46 -11.39 6.20
N LEU A 8 7.58 -10.11 6.52
CA LEU A 8 7.50 -9.60 7.88
C LEU A 8 6.11 -9.82 8.50
N TRP A 9 5.01 -9.70 7.73
CA TRP A 9 3.65 -10.05 8.16
C TRP A 9 3.51 -11.51 8.56
N VAL A 10 4.01 -12.41 7.71
CA VAL A 10 3.97 -13.86 7.96
C VAL A 10 4.80 -14.21 9.18
N ALA A 11 6.01 -13.67 9.29
CA ALA A 11 6.88 -13.90 10.45
C ALA A 11 6.24 -13.43 11.76
N LYS A 12 5.61 -12.25 11.76
CA LYS A 12 4.86 -11.70 12.91
C LYS A 12 3.65 -12.57 13.27
N GLY A 13 2.86 -12.98 12.27
CA GLY A 13 1.70 -13.84 12.47
C GLY A 13 2.08 -15.20 13.05
N LEU A 14 3.15 -15.82 12.51
CA LEU A 14 3.67 -17.10 13.00
C LEU A 14 4.19 -16.97 14.43
N ALA A 15 5.00 -15.94 14.71
CA ALA A 15 5.53 -15.72 16.05
C ALA A 15 4.42 -15.52 17.10
N ARG A 16 3.37 -14.77 16.76
CA ARG A 16 2.20 -14.61 17.66
C ARG A 16 1.43 -15.91 17.85
N ARG A 17 1.29 -16.73 16.81
CA ARG A 17 0.61 -18.02 16.88
C ARG A 17 1.35 -19.02 17.78
N GLU A 18 2.67 -19.11 17.63
CA GLU A 18 3.52 -20.02 18.43
C GLU A 18 3.60 -19.58 19.90
N CYS A 19 3.46 -18.28 20.19
CA CYS A 19 3.49 -17.77 21.56
C CYS A 19 2.20 -18.01 22.36
N GLY A 20 1.04 -18.24 21.73
CA GLY A 20 -0.23 -18.47 22.43
C GLY A 20 -0.53 -17.40 23.51
N ASP A 21 -1.14 -17.81 24.63
CA ASP A 21 -1.38 -16.96 25.82
C ASP A 21 -0.20 -16.94 26.81
N ALA A 22 1.00 -17.36 26.40
CA ALA A 22 2.13 -17.54 27.32
C ALA A 22 2.66 -16.20 27.86
N ALA A 23 2.52 -15.99 29.17
CA ALA A 23 3.07 -14.83 29.87
C ALA A 23 4.60 -14.90 29.99
N GLY A 24 5.27 -13.73 30.02
CA GLY A 24 6.71 -13.62 30.24
C GLY A 24 7.52 -13.37 28.96
N ALA A 25 8.44 -14.28 28.61
CA ALA A 25 9.37 -14.12 27.47
C ALA A 25 8.66 -13.90 26.13
N CYS A 26 7.47 -14.47 25.94
CA CYS A 26 6.65 -14.25 24.75
C CYS A 26 6.06 -12.84 24.67
N ALA A 27 5.71 -12.21 25.80
CA ALA A 27 5.26 -10.82 25.82
C ALA A 27 6.38 -9.85 25.42
N ALA A 28 7.60 -10.07 25.94
CA ALA A 28 8.76 -9.28 25.56
C ALA A 28 9.13 -9.45 24.08
N LEU A 29 9.05 -10.67 23.54
CA LEU A 29 9.26 -10.95 22.13
C LEU A 29 8.19 -10.27 21.25
N ALA A 30 6.91 -10.34 21.64
CA ALA A 30 5.83 -9.68 20.91
C ALA A 30 6.05 -8.17 20.79
N THR A 31 6.44 -7.50 21.89
CA THR A 31 6.77 -6.07 21.87
C THR A 31 7.94 -5.77 20.92
N ARG A 32 9.00 -6.58 20.95
CA ARG A 32 10.16 -6.40 20.05
C ARG A 32 9.79 -6.58 18.58
N ILE A 33 8.95 -7.57 18.28
CA ILE A 33 8.44 -7.81 16.93
C ILE A 33 7.57 -6.63 16.48
N ASP A 34 6.72 -6.09 17.35
CA ASP A 34 5.87 -4.93 17.06
C ASP A 34 6.68 -3.66 16.82
N ASP A 35 7.70 -3.38 17.64
CA ASP A 35 8.58 -2.23 17.47
C ASP A 35 9.37 -2.30 16.15
N TYR A 36 9.96 -3.47 15.87
CA TYR A 36 10.70 -3.68 14.63
C TYR A 36 9.77 -3.59 13.41
N TRP A 37 8.58 -4.20 13.49
CA TRP A 37 7.56 -4.12 12.48
C TRP A 37 7.17 -2.67 12.18
N ASN A 38 6.83 -1.88 13.21
CA ASN A 38 6.45 -0.48 13.04
C ASN A 38 7.57 0.33 12.40
N THR A 39 8.81 0.14 12.86
CA THR A 39 9.98 0.84 12.32
C THR A 39 10.20 0.50 10.85
N ALA A 40 10.23 -0.79 10.51
CA ALA A 40 10.42 -1.26 9.15
C ALA A 40 9.27 -0.83 8.22
N TYR A 41 8.03 -0.88 8.72
CA TYR A 41 6.84 -0.46 7.99
C TYR A 41 6.89 1.03 7.67
N TRP A 42 7.17 1.90 8.65
CA TRP A 42 7.20 3.35 8.42
C TRP A 42 8.38 3.79 7.57
N LEU A 43 9.55 3.15 7.71
CA LEU A 43 10.67 3.37 6.80
C LEU A 43 10.34 2.96 5.35
N GLY A 44 9.58 1.87 5.18
CA GLY A 44 9.21 1.37 3.86
C GLY A 44 8.10 2.17 3.18
N VAL A 45 7.02 2.45 3.91
CA VAL A 45 5.79 3.03 3.34
C VAL A 45 5.74 4.55 3.52
N GLY A 46 6.41 5.11 4.53
CA GLY A 46 6.41 6.55 4.81
C GLY A 46 6.79 7.44 3.60
N PRO A 47 7.89 7.15 2.87
CA PRO A 47 8.23 7.90 1.67
C PRO A 47 7.17 7.80 0.56
N ALA A 48 6.55 6.63 0.42
CA ALA A 48 5.47 6.43 -0.55
C ALA A 48 4.23 7.27 -0.20
N TRP A 49 3.88 7.38 1.09
CA TRP A 49 2.79 8.23 1.57
C TRP A 49 3.02 9.70 1.24
N LEU A 50 4.24 10.19 1.50
CA LEU A 50 4.61 11.56 1.17
C LEU A 50 4.51 11.80 -0.34
N GLY A 51 5.02 10.89 -1.16
CA GLY A 51 4.90 10.96 -2.62
C GLY A 51 3.44 10.99 -3.11
N CYS A 52 2.58 10.14 -2.55
CA CYS A 52 1.16 10.10 -2.87
C CYS A 52 0.45 11.42 -2.51
N GLY A 53 0.77 12.01 -1.36
CA GLY A 53 0.22 13.31 -0.93
C GLY A 53 0.65 14.46 -1.84
N VAL A 54 1.96 14.55 -2.16
CA VAL A 54 2.50 15.56 -3.08
C VAL A 54 1.84 15.43 -4.46
N LEU A 55 1.70 14.20 -4.97
CA LEU A 55 1.05 13.96 -6.25
C LEU A 55 -0.43 14.34 -6.23
N ALA A 56 -1.18 13.98 -5.19
CA ALA A 56 -2.59 14.37 -5.05
C ALA A 56 -2.75 15.89 -5.12
N VAL A 57 -1.94 16.64 -4.36
CA VAL A 57 -1.94 18.10 -4.38
C VAL A 57 -1.60 18.64 -5.78
N ALA A 58 -0.58 18.10 -6.43
CA ALA A 58 -0.18 18.53 -7.77
C ALA A 58 -1.29 18.28 -8.82
N VAL A 59 -1.97 17.12 -8.76
CA VAL A 59 -3.09 16.77 -9.64
C VAL A 59 -4.27 17.72 -9.44
N LEU A 60 -4.70 17.93 -8.19
CA LEU A 60 -5.84 18.78 -7.85
C LEU A 60 -5.59 20.25 -8.19
N ALA A 61 -4.37 20.74 -7.90
CA ALA A 61 -3.93 22.09 -8.24
C ALA A 61 -3.72 22.31 -9.76
N GLY A 62 -3.85 21.27 -10.59
CA GLY A 62 -3.59 21.37 -12.04
C GLY A 62 -2.12 21.60 -12.38
N ARG A 63 -1.20 21.30 -11.46
CA ARG A 63 0.26 21.45 -11.63
C ARG A 63 0.94 20.17 -12.11
N SER A 64 0.17 19.24 -12.66
CA SER A 64 0.65 17.97 -13.21
C SER A 64 0.01 17.72 -14.58
N ALA A 65 0.61 16.85 -15.38
CA ALA A 65 0.04 16.41 -16.66
C ALA A 65 -1.17 15.48 -16.50
N TYR A 66 -1.48 15.07 -15.28
CA TYR A 66 -2.58 14.16 -14.98
C TYR A 66 -3.91 14.91 -14.92
N PRO A 67 -4.96 14.41 -15.58
CA PRO A 67 -6.32 14.90 -15.38
C PRO A 67 -6.75 14.80 -13.91
N ARG A 68 -7.56 15.75 -13.42
CA ARG A 68 -8.00 15.78 -12.01
C ARG A 68 -8.67 14.49 -11.52
N TRP A 69 -9.37 13.78 -12.42
CA TRP A 69 -10.05 12.52 -12.06
C TRP A 69 -9.08 11.42 -11.66
N THR A 70 -7.81 11.45 -12.08
CA THR A 70 -6.84 10.38 -11.76
C THR A 70 -6.45 10.37 -10.28
N VAL A 71 -6.86 11.37 -9.49
CA VAL A 71 -6.66 11.36 -8.04
C VAL A 71 -7.29 10.13 -7.37
N ILE A 72 -8.35 9.55 -7.97
CA ILE A 72 -8.97 8.31 -7.48
C ILE A 72 -8.09 7.07 -7.71
N ALA A 73 -7.17 7.14 -8.67
CA ALA A 73 -6.19 6.09 -8.95
C ALA A 73 -4.91 6.29 -8.13
N ASN A 74 -4.87 7.28 -7.23
CA ASN A 74 -3.75 7.47 -6.32
C ASN A 74 -3.66 6.25 -5.38
N PRO A 75 -2.48 5.62 -5.22
CA PRO A 75 -2.32 4.49 -4.31
C PRO A 75 -2.76 4.76 -2.88
N ALA A 76 -2.78 6.02 -2.44
CA ALA A 76 -3.30 6.42 -1.15
C ALA A 76 -4.77 6.08 -0.90
N VAL A 77 -5.56 5.94 -1.96
CA VAL A 77 -6.98 5.56 -1.89
C VAL A 77 -7.15 4.15 -1.31
N SER A 78 -6.13 3.28 -1.41
CA SER A 78 -6.15 1.95 -0.80
C SER A 78 -6.49 1.97 0.69
N LEU A 79 -6.06 2.97 1.47
CA LEU A 79 -6.40 3.07 2.90
C LEU A 79 -7.88 3.25 3.17
N LEU A 80 -8.60 3.90 2.27
CA LEU A 80 -10.04 4.10 2.39
C LEU A 80 -10.81 2.81 2.06
N VAL A 81 -10.20 1.95 1.24
CA VAL A 81 -10.80 0.71 0.74
C VAL A 81 -10.43 -0.51 1.58
N ALA A 82 -9.23 -0.53 2.18
CA ALA A 82 -8.75 -1.59 3.06
C ALA A 82 -9.76 -2.03 4.15
N PRO A 83 -10.42 -1.14 4.92
CA PRO A 83 -11.41 -1.57 5.91
C PRO A 83 -12.63 -2.24 5.28
N LEU A 84 -13.05 -1.79 4.09
CA LEU A 84 -14.18 -2.41 3.36
C LEU A 84 -13.82 -3.82 2.85
N LEU A 85 -12.55 -4.06 2.52
CA LEU A 85 -12.08 -5.37 2.08
C LEU A 85 -11.94 -6.36 3.25
N ALA A 86 -11.76 -5.87 4.48
CA ALA A 86 -11.68 -6.71 5.67
C ALA A 86 -13.00 -7.41 6.01
N ASP A 87 -14.13 -6.83 5.60
CA ASP A 87 -15.46 -7.41 5.79
C ASP A 87 -15.79 -8.51 4.75
N VAL A 88 -14.94 -8.70 3.74
CA VAL A 88 -15.18 -9.70 2.70
C VAL A 88 -14.95 -11.11 3.27
N PRO A 89 -15.95 -12.01 3.19
CA PRO A 89 -15.81 -13.35 3.72
C PRO A 89 -14.74 -14.17 3.00
N ALA A 90 -14.21 -15.17 3.70
CA ALA A 90 -13.31 -16.15 3.11
C ALA A 90 -13.98 -16.87 1.92
N PRO A 91 -13.24 -17.24 0.87
CA PRO A 91 -11.77 -17.20 0.74
C PRO A 91 -11.21 -15.89 0.16
N PHE A 92 -12.07 -14.93 -0.22
CA PHE A 92 -11.65 -13.76 -1.01
C PHE A 92 -11.06 -12.63 -0.17
N GLY A 93 -11.46 -12.50 1.10
CA GLY A 93 -10.98 -11.41 1.97
C GLY A 93 -9.47 -11.40 2.14
N ALA A 94 -8.83 -12.56 2.38
CA ALA A 94 -7.38 -12.60 2.64
C ALA A 94 -6.53 -12.18 1.42
N PRO A 95 -6.77 -12.67 0.18
CA PRO A 95 -6.09 -12.15 -1.01
C PRO A 95 -6.39 -10.68 -1.29
N LEU A 96 -7.61 -10.20 -1.03
CA LEU A 96 -7.98 -8.81 -1.27
C LEU A 96 -7.28 -7.88 -0.29
N VAL A 97 -7.30 -8.17 1.01
CA VAL A 97 -6.62 -7.38 2.04
C VAL A 97 -5.11 -7.42 1.90
N GLY A 98 -4.53 -8.55 1.47
CA GLY A 98 -3.08 -8.64 1.22
C GLY A 98 -2.64 -7.99 -0.10
N GLY A 99 -3.51 -8.01 -1.12
CA GLY A 99 -3.20 -7.60 -2.49
C GLY A 99 -3.64 -6.19 -2.86
N ASP A 100 -4.45 -5.52 -2.03
CA ASP A 100 -5.07 -4.22 -2.32
C ASP A 100 -4.04 -3.15 -2.73
N ALA A 101 -2.97 -2.97 -1.96
CA ALA A 101 -1.94 -1.99 -2.25
C ALA A 101 -1.27 -2.27 -3.61
N ASN A 102 -1.05 -3.54 -3.94
CA ASN A 102 -0.49 -3.93 -5.24
C ASN A 102 -1.46 -3.65 -6.38
N LEU A 103 -2.76 -3.90 -6.20
CA LEU A 103 -3.80 -3.59 -7.18
C LEU A 103 -3.91 -2.09 -7.44
N PHE A 104 -3.87 -1.27 -6.39
CA PHE A 104 -3.89 0.19 -6.52
C PHE A 104 -2.61 0.74 -7.17
N ILE A 105 -1.45 0.16 -6.87
CA ILE A 105 -0.19 0.49 -7.57
C ILE A 105 -0.27 0.12 -9.05
N ALA A 106 -0.78 -1.06 -9.38
CA ALA A 106 -0.96 -1.50 -10.76
C ALA A 106 -1.92 -0.58 -11.53
N LEU A 107 -3.05 -0.22 -10.91
CA LEU A 107 -4.00 0.76 -11.45
C LEU A 107 -3.34 2.12 -11.68
N PHE A 108 -2.57 2.61 -10.70
CA PHE A 108 -1.83 3.86 -10.82
C PHE A 108 -0.87 3.85 -12.03
N PHE A 109 -0.07 2.78 -12.18
CA PHE A 109 0.83 2.65 -13.32
C PHE A 109 0.08 2.55 -14.65
N LEU A 110 -1.04 1.82 -14.70
CA LEU A 110 -1.87 1.73 -15.90
C LEU A 110 -2.39 3.11 -16.32
N VAL A 111 -2.96 3.88 -15.39
CA VAL A 111 -3.44 5.25 -15.63
C VAL A 111 -2.29 6.14 -16.08
N SER A 112 -1.12 6.03 -15.43
CA SER A 112 0.09 6.77 -15.79
C SER A 112 0.53 6.48 -17.22
N VAL A 113 0.53 5.22 -17.65
CA VAL A 113 0.84 4.84 -19.03
C VAL A 113 -0.16 5.44 -20.01
N ILE A 114 -1.47 5.33 -19.73
CA ILE A 114 -2.53 5.86 -20.61
C ILE A 114 -2.40 7.38 -20.77
N VAL A 115 -2.21 8.11 -19.68
CA VAL A 115 -2.10 9.58 -19.68
C VAL A 115 -0.84 10.01 -20.42
N THR A 116 0.31 9.41 -20.11
CA THR A 116 1.59 9.80 -20.70
C THR A 116 1.73 9.39 -22.17
N TRP A 117 1.13 8.26 -22.59
CA TRP A 117 1.06 7.89 -24.00
C TRP A 117 0.22 8.87 -24.83
N ARG A 118 -0.92 9.32 -24.29
CA ARG A 118 -1.76 10.32 -24.96
C ARG A 118 -1.14 11.71 -25.02
N ALA A 119 -0.23 12.02 -24.09
CA ALA A 119 0.51 13.27 -24.05
C ALA A 119 1.72 13.29 -25.00
N ARG A 120 2.07 12.17 -25.65
CA ARG A 120 3.14 12.18 -26.66
C ARG A 120 2.71 13.04 -27.85
N PRO A 121 3.52 14.02 -28.28
CA PRO A 121 3.26 14.70 -29.54
C PRO A 121 3.30 13.65 -30.64
N VAL A 122 2.19 13.52 -31.39
CA VAL A 122 2.21 12.79 -32.66
C VAL A 122 3.27 13.50 -33.50
N GLY A 123 4.40 12.83 -33.73
CA GLY A 123 5.45 13.34 -34.57
C GLY A 123 4.80 13.78 -35.89
N LYS A 124 4.91 15.07 -36.20
CA LYS A 124 4.67 15.53 -37.56
C LYS A 124 5.76 14.87 -38.41
N ALA A 125 5.35 13.85 -39.16
CA ALA A 125 6.13 13.30 -40.26
C ALA A 125 6.18 14.33 -41.41
#